data_AF-D8FTE4-F1
#
_entry.id   AF-D8FTE4-F1
#
_cell.length_a   1.000
_cell.length_b   1.000
_cell.length_c   1.000
_cell.angle_alpha   90.00
_cell.angle_beta   90.00
_cell.angle_gamma   90.00
#
_symmetry.space_group_name_H-M   'P 1'
#
loop_
_entity.id
_entity.type
_entity.pdbx_description
1 polymer ?
#
loop_
_entity_poly.entity_id
_entity_poly.type
_entity_poly.pdbx_seq_one_letter_code
_entity_poly.pdbx_strand_id
1 'polypeptide(L)' 'MPVHLAEHIERGGHVPGIFILGTKISIGENINQLIFIAKSSFEDEYQDQIIYLPKI' A
#
# COMPACT_ATOMS: atom_id res chain seq x y z
N MET A 1 -9.33 1.19 8.95
CA MET A 1 -9.87 1.03 7.58
C MET A 1 -11.08 1.94 7.41
N PRO A 2 -11.24 2.63 6.26
CA PRO A 2 -12.46 3.38 5.95
C PRO A 2 -13.68 2.45 5.82
N VAL A 3 -14.85 2.90 6.27
CA VAL A 3 -16.09 2.08 6.26
C VAL A 3 -16.45 1.56 4.86
N HIS A 4 -16.28 2.39 3.82
CA HIS A 4 -16.58 2.02 2.43
C HIS A 4 -15.67 0.93 1.88
N LEU A 5 -14.42 0.83 2.37
CA LEU A 5 -13.49 -0.21 1.93
C LEU A 5 -13.85 -1.56 2.56
N ALA A 6 -14.21 -1.56 3.85
CA ALA A 6 -14.67 -2.76 4.53
C ALA A 6 -15.92 -3.35 3.87
N GLU A 7 -16.93 -2.52 3.58
CA GLU A 7 -18.14 -2.97 2.88
C GLU A 7 -17.87 -3.51 1.47
N HIS A 8 -16.90 -2.93 0.75
CA HIS A 8 -16.54 -3.41 -0.58
C HIS A 8 -15.91 -4.80 -0.54
N ILE A 9 -15.03 -5.03 0.44
CA ILE A 9 -14.37 -6.32 0.68
C ILE A 9 -15.39 -7.38 1.13
N GLU A 10 -16.28 -7.03 2.06
CA GLU A 10 -17.33 -7.95 2.55
C GLU A 10 -18.30 -8.40 1.45
N ARG A 11 -18.45 -7.63 0.38
CA ARG A 11 -19.24 -7.99 -0.81
C ARG A 11 -18.46 -8.84 -1.83
N GLY A 12 -17.25 -9.28 -1.49
CA GLY A 12 -16.35 -10.03 -2.37
C GLY A 12 -15.65 -9.16 -3.43
N GLY A 13 -15.65 -7.84 -3.25
CA GLY A 13 -14.84 -6.93 -4.06
C GLY A 13 -13.39 -6.92 -3.57
N HIS A 14 -12.45 -6.71 -4.49
CA HIS A 14 -11.04 -6.54 -4.16
C HIS A 14 -10.53 -5.21 -4.71
N VAL A 15 -9.62 -4.59 -3.98
CA VAL A 15 -8.94 -3.37 -4.43
C VAL A 15 -7.42 -3.57 -4.46
N PRO A 16 -6.72 -2.91 -5.40
CA PRO A 16 -5.27 -2.79 -5.33
C PRO A 16 -4.83 -2.19 -4.00
N GLY A 17 -3.68 -2.62 -3.51
CA GLY A 17 -3.06 -2.02 -2.34
C GLY A 17 -2.77 -0.53 -2.53
N ILE A 18 -2.98 0.26 -1.47
CA ILE A 18 -2.74 1.71 -1.47
C ILE A 18 -1.60 2.03 -0.52
N PHE A 19 -0.53 2.62 -1.05
CA PHE A 19 0.57 3.15 -0.25
C PHE A 19 0.43 4.65 -0.04
N ILE A 20 0.43 5.08 1.21
CA ILE A 20 0.50 6.49 1.60
C ILE A 20 1.96 6.80 1.89
N LEU A 21 2.59 7.58 1.00
CA LEU A 21 4.02 7.91 1.08
C LEU A 21 4.28 9.03 2.09
N GLY A 22 5.40 8.92 2.81
CA GLY A 22 5.91 9.99 3.64
C GLY A 22 6.38 11.19 2.81
N THR A 23 5.95 12.40 3.18
CA THR A 23 6.38 13.66 2.54
C THR A 23 7.74 14.17 3.00
N LYS A 24 8.34 13.50 3.99
CA LYS A 24 9.63 13.90 4.60
C LYS A 24 10.85 13.43 3.83
N ILE A 25 10.68 12.63 2.77
CA ILE A 25 11.77 12.12 1.93
C ILE A 25 11.54 12.50 0.47
N SER A 26 12.63 12.53 -0.32
CA SER A 26 12.55 12.90 -1.72
C SER A 26 11.72 11.89 -2.53
N ILE A 27 11.26 12.31 -3.71
CA ILE A 27 10.56 11.40 -4.62
C ILE A 27 11.44 10.21 -5.03
N GLY A 28 12.74 10.43 -5.22
CA GLY A 28 13.69 9.36 -5.55
C GLY A 28 13.83 8.33 -4.42
N GLU A 29 13.85 8.80 -3.17
CA GLU A 29 13.88 7.92 -2.01
C GLU A 29 12.59 7.10 -1.87
N ASN A 30 11.44 7.74 -2.08
CA ASN A 30 10.14 7.05 -2.13
C ASN A 30 10.11 5.98 -3.23
N ILE A 31 10.65 6.26 -4.41
CA ILE A 31 10.74 5.28 -5.51
C ILE A 31 11.62 4.09 -5.12
N ASN A 32 12.79 4.34 -4.51
CA ASN A 32 13.68 3.27 -4.05
C ASN A 32 13.00 2.38 -3.00
N GLN A 33 12.26 2.97 -2.06
CA GLN A 33 11.48 2.23 -1.07
C GLN A 33 10.40 1.36 -1.74
N LEU A 34 9.64 1.91 -2.69
CA LEU A 34 8.62 1.15 -3.41
C LEU A 34 9.22 -0.02 -4.22
N ILE A 35 10.39 0.17 -4.85
CA ILE A 35 11.11 -0.89 -5.55
C ILE A 35 11.55 -1.99 -4.57
N PHE A 36 12.06 -1.60 -3.40
CA PHE A 36 12.49 -2.55 -2.36
C PHE A 36 11.32 -3.40 -1.86
N ILE A 37 10.19 -2.76 -1.55
CA ILE A 37 8.95 -3.41 -1.15
C ILE A 37 8.55 -4.42 -2.23
N ALA A 38 8.38 -3.97 -3.47
CA ALA A 38 7.92 -4.81 -4.58
C ALA A 38 8.80 -6.05 -4.81
N LYS A 39 10.11 -5.94 -4.63
CA LYS A 39 11.04 -7.08 -4.76
C LYS A 39 10.91 -8.11 -3.64
N SER A 40 10.46 -7.68 -2.47
CA SER A 40 10.38 -8.50 -1.26
C SER A 40 8.96 -8.98 -0.98
N SER A 41 8.00 -8.60 -1.83
CA SER A 41 6.59 -8.91 -1.62
C SER A 41 6.21 -10.29 -2.13
N PHE A 42 5.20 -10.90 -1.51
CA PHE A 42 4.48 -12.03 -2.05
C PHE A 42 3.36 -11.58 -3.00
N GLU A 43 2.82 -12.52 -3.78
CA GLU A 43 1.61 -12.27 -4.57
C GLU A 43 0.46 -11.83 -3.65
N ASP A 44 -0.24 -10.78 -4.07
CA ASP A 44 -1.39 -10.19 -3.38
C ASP A 44 -1.14 -9.73 -1.93
N GLU A 45 0.12 -9.65 -1.48
CA GLU A 45 0.47 -9.31 -0.08
C GLU A 45 -0.15 -8.01 0.40
N TYR A 46 -0.35 -7.04 -0.49
CA TYR A 46 -0.92 -5.73 -0.17
C TYR A 46 -2.33 -5.53 -0.73
N GLN A 47 -2.93 -6.55 -1.33
CA GLN A 47 -4.31 -6.45 -1.78
C GLN A 47 -5.21 -6.10 -0.58
N ASP A 48 -6.22 -5.27 -0.83
CA ASP A 48 -7.21 -4.87 0.17
C ASP A 48 -6.64 -4.11 1.39
N GLN A 49 -5.41 -3.59 1.28
CA GLN A 49 -4.73 -2.87 2.35
C GLN A 49 -4.42 -1.41 2.00
N ILE A 50 -4.48 -0.57 3.03
CA ILE A 50 -3.99 0.80 3.01
C ILE A 50 -2.86 0.91 4.01
N ILE A 51 -1.63 1.11 3.53
CA ILE A 51 -0.42 1.12 4.35
C ILE A 51 0.23 2.50 4.28
N TYR A 52 0.56 3.04 5.46
CA TYR A 52 1.37 4.25 5.56
C TYR A 52 2.86 3.88 5.62
N LEU A 53 3.66 4.48 4.73
CA LEU A 53 5.10 4.28 4.62
C LEU A 53 5.83 5.56 5.09
N PRO A 54 6.03 5.74 6.41
CA PRO A 54 6.67 6.94 6.96
C PRO A 54 8.14 7.08 6.55
N LYS A 55 8.86 5.96 6.62
CA LYS A 55 10.22 5.69 6.14
C LYS A 55 10.52 4.23 6.54
N ILE A 56 10.87 3.36 5.58
CA ILE A 56 11.51 2.07 5.87
C ILE A 56 12.99 2.31 6.14
#